data_AF-A0A656JS76-F1
#
_entry.id   AF-A0A656JS76-F1
#
_cell.length_a   1.000
_cell.length_b   1.000
_cell.length_c   1.000
_cell.angle_alpha   90.00
_cell.angle_beta   90.00
_cell.angle_gamma   90.00
#
_symmetry.space_group_name_H-M   'P 1'
#
loop_
_entity.id
_entity.type
_entity.pdbx_description
1 polymer ?
#
loop_
_entity_poly.entity_id
_entity_poly.type
_entity_poly.pdbx_seq_one_letter_code
_entity_poly.pdbx_strand_id
1 'polypeptide(L)' 'MIAAPASGQGKTTVTAALARLHRNQGRKVRVFKCGPDFLDPMILERASGAPVYQLDMWMVGADESRRLLWE' A
#
# COMPACT_ATOMS: atom_id res chain seq x y z
N MET A 1 -0.74 5.75 -8.31
CA MET A 1 -0.35 6.33 -7.02
C MET A 1 -1.53 7.11 -6.46
N ILE A 2 -1.92 6.87 -5.20
CA ILE A 2 -2.98 7.62 -4.50
C ILE A 2 -2.30 8.57 -3.51
N ALA A 3 -2.53 9.87 -3.64
CA ALA A 3 -1.92 10.91 -2.82
C ALA A 3 -2.96 11.99 -2.47
N ALA A 4 -2.64 12.82 -1.48
CA ALA A 4 -3.49 13.92 -1.02
C ALA A 4 -2.63 15.00 -0.37
N PRO A 5 -3.08 16.27 -0.33
CA PRO A 5 -2.28 17.40 0.18
C PRO A 5 -1.84 17.28 1.65
N ALA A 6 -2.57 16.52 2.46
CA ALA A 6 -2.30 16.36 3.88
C ALA A 6 -2.68 14.96 4.41
N SER A 7 -2.35 14.70 5.68
CA SER A 7 -2.87 13.55 6.42
C SER A 7 -4.38 13.65 6.63
N GLY A 8 -5.06 12.52 6.91
CA GLY A 8 -6.51 12.49 7.18
C GLY A 8 -7.43 12.63 5.96
N GLN A 9 -6.91 12.90 4.76
CA GLN A 9 -7.72 13.10 3.54
C GLN A 9 -8.17 11.79 2.85
N GLY A 10 -8.39 10.71 3.61
CA GLY A 10 -9.00 9.48 3.09
C GLY A 10 -8.17 8.61 2.13
N LYS A 11 -6.87 8.89 1.94
CA LYS A 11 -5.98 8.11 1.05
C LYS A 11 -6.04 6.59 1.33
N THR A 12 -5.95 6.20 2.60
CA THR A 12 -5.97 4.80 3.03
C THR A 12 -7.31 4.16 2.71
N THR A 13 -8.42 4.84 3.01
CA THR A 13 -9.77 4.37 2.74
C THR A 13 -10.00 4.16 1.24
N VAL A 14 -9.64 5.12 0.41
CA VAL A 14 -9.77 5.02 -1.05
C VAL A 14 -8.89 3.88 -1.59
N THR A 15 -7.65 3.77 -1.12
CA THR A 15 -6.73 2.70 -1.55
C THR A 15 -7.26 1.32 -1.15
N ALA A 16 -7.76 1.17 0.08
CA ALA A 16 -8.37 -0.05 0.56
C ALA A 16 -9.62 -0.44 -0.26
N ALA A 17 -10.49 0.52 -0.57
CA ALA A 17 -11.68 0.28 -1.37
C ALA A 17 -11.32 -0.23 -2.78
N LEU A 18 -10.34 0.40 -3.44
CA LEU A 18 -9.86 -0.03 -4.76
C LEU A 18 -9.20 -1.41 -4.72
N ALA A 19 -8.36 -1.68 -3.72
CA ALA A 19 -7.73 -2.99 -3.54
C ALA A 19 -8.78 -4.09 -3.33
N ARG A 20 -9.77 -3.83 -2.46
CA ARG A 20 -10.86 -4.78 -2.20
C ARG A 20 -11.72 -5.02 -3.44
N LEU A 21 -12.02 -3.96 -4.20
CA LEU A 21 -12.78 -4.05 -5.45
C LEU A 21 -12.06 -4.97 -6.45
N HIS A 22 -10.78 -4.74 -6.71
CA HIS A 22 -10.01 -5.56 -7.64
C HIS A 22 -9.90 -7.02 -7.19
N ARG A 23 -9.65 -7.25 -5.89
CA ARG A 23 -9.65 -8.60 -5.34
C ARG A 23 -11.00 -9.29 -5.52
N ASN A 24 -12.10 -8.61 -5.21
CA ASN A 24 -13.46 -9.16 -5.35
C ASN A 24 -13.79 -9.51 -6.82
N GLN A 25 -13.14 -8.86 -7.78
CA GLN A 25 -13.22 -9.18 -9.21
C GLN A 25 -12.31 -10.34 -9.63
N GLY A 26 -11.65 -11.03 -8.70
CA GLY A 26 -10.71 -12.13 -8.98
C GLY A 26 -9.36 -11.69 -9.52
N ARG A 27 -9.04 -10.38 -9.49
CA ARG A 27 -7.74 -9.87 -9.96
C ARG A 27 -6.69 -10.00 -8.87
N LYS A 28 -5.45 -10.25 -9.29
CA LYS A 28 -4.28 -10.13 -8.41
C LYS A 28 -3.95 -8.66 -8.22
N VAL A 29 -4.00 -8.18 -6.99
CA VAL A 29 -3.67 -6.79 -6.62
C VAL A 29 -2.61 -6.79 -5.52
N ARG A 30 -1.57 -5.97 -5.70
CA ARG A 30 -0.56 -5.68 -4.68
C ARG A 30 -0.64 -4.21 -4.34
N VAL A 31 -0.47 -3.90 -3.06
CA VAL A 31 -0.45 -2.52 -2.56
C VAL A 31 0.87 -2.31 -1.85
N PHE A 32 1.42 -1.12 -2.00
CA PHE A 32 2.64 -0.68 -1.33
C PHE A 32 2.37 0.66 -0.66
N LYS A 33 2.95 0.85 0.54
CA LYS A 33 2.84 2.09 1.30
C LYS A 33 4.08 2.94 1.06
N CYS A 34 3.91 4.26 0.96
CA CYS A 34 4.98 5.24 1.01
C CYS A 34 4.70 6.23 2.17
N GLY A 35 5.72 6.58 2.95
CA GLY A 35 5.63 7.41 4.16
C GLY A 35 5.45 6.65 5.49
N PRO A 36 5.59 7.35 6.63
CA PRO A 36 5.94 6.78 7.94
C PRO A 36 4.81 6.13 8.74
N ASP A 37 3.66 5.88 8.13
CA ASP A 37 2.52 5.26 8.81
C ASP A 37 2.61 3.73 8.79
N PHE A 38 2.56 3.12 9.97
CA PHE A 38 2.66 1.68 10.17
C PHE A 38 1.29 0.97 10.27
N LEU A 39 0.19 1.69 10.44
CA LEU A 39 -1.16 1.12 10.51
C LEU A 39 -1.74 0.89 9.11
N ASP A 40 -1.43 1.76 8.16
CA ASP A 40 -1.87 1.66 6.78
C ASP A 40 -1.59 0.28 6.16
N PRO A 41 -0.38 -0.29 6.25
CA PRO A 41 -0.11 -1.64 5.76
C PRO A 41 -1.11 -2.69 6.28
N MET A 42 -1.40 -2.71 7.58
CA MET A 42 -2.29 -3.71 8.18
C MET A 42 -3.73 -3.63 7.62
N ILE A 43 -4.22 -2.40 7.40
CA ILE A 43 -5.54 -2.17 6.81
C ILE A 43 -5.54 -2.62 5.34
N LEU A 44 -4.50 -2.24 4.60
CA LEU A 44 -4.36 -2.50 3.18
C LEU A 44 -4.11 -3.98 2.88
N GLU A 45 -3.45 -4.72 3.77
CA GLU A 45 -3.29 -6.18 3.71
C GLU A 45 -4.64 -6.88 3.76
N ARG A 46 -5.49 -6.49 4.72
CA ARG A 46 -6.87 -7.03 4.79
C ARG A 46 -7.68 -6.68 3.56
N ALA A 47 -7.47 -5.50 2.98
CA ALA A 47 -8.21 -5.02 1.81
C ALA A 47 -7.73 -5.63 0.48
N SER A 48 -6.43 -5.90 0.34
CA SER A 48 -5.82 -6.50 -0.87
C SER A 48 -5.74 -8.02 -0.83
N GLY A 49 -5.72 -8.62 0.37
CA GLY A 49 -5.56 -10.06 0.59
C GLY A 49 -4.13 -10.55 0.36
N ALA A 50 -3.18 -9.63 0.29
CA ALA A 50 -1.75 -9.88 0.10
C ALA A 50 -0.94 -8.97 1.04
N PRO A 51 0.31 -9.34 1.37
CA PRO A 51 1.21 -8.49 2.15
C PRO A 51 1.38 -7.09 1.54
N VAL A 52 1.48 -6.08 2.39
CA VAL A 52 1.69 -4.68 1.99
C VAL A 52 2.99 -4.19 2.58
N TYR A 53 3.95 -3.89 1.71
CA TYR A 53 5.28 -3.45 2.11
C TYR A 53 5.45 -1.95 2.05
N GLN A 54 6.37 -1.46 2.87
CA GLN A 54 6.82 -0.08 2.88
C GLN A 54 7.87 0.11 1.77
N LEU A 55 7.63 1.02 0.82
CA LEU A 55 8.53 1.37 -0.30
C LEU A 55 8.95 2.86 -0.29
N ASP A 56 9.13 3.45 0.89
CA ASP A 56 9.68 4.77 1.05
C ASP A 56 11.20 4.66 1.12
N MET A 57 11.86 5.16 0.07
CA MET A 57 13.30 5.05 -0.08
C MET A 57 14.09 5.74 1.05
N TRP A 58 13.50 6.70 1.77
CA TRP A 58 14.14 7.30 2.94
C TRP A 58 14.06 6.39 4.18
N MET A 59 13.02 5.58 4.27
CA MET A 59 12.80 4.69 5.42
C MET A 59 13.46 3.33 5.25
N VAL A 60 13.32 2.71 4.08
CA VAL A 60 13.80 1.34 3.82
C VAL A 60 15.06 1.30 2.95
N GLY A 61 15.40 2.39 2.26
CA GLY A 61 16.50 2.43 1.30
C GLY A 61 16.11 1.93 -0.09
N ALA A 62 16.88 2.35 -1.10
CA ALA A 62 16.60 2.06 -2.50
C ALA A 62 16.75 0.56 -2.84
N ASP A 63 17.77 -0.11 -2.30
CA ASP A 63 18.03 -1.53 -2.58
C ASP A 63 16.94 -2.43 -2.02
N GLU A 64 16.53 -2.19 -0.77
CA GLU A 64 15.45 -2.95 -0.15
C GLU A 64 14.10 -2.65 -0.79
N SER A 65 13.85 -1.38 -1.17
CA SER A 65 12.64 -1.03 -1.95
C SER A 65 12.56 -1.81 -3.26
N ARG A 66 13.69 -1.98 -3.96
CA ARG A 66 13.75 -2.78 -5.20
C ARG A 66 13.47 -4.25 -4.91
N ARG A 67 14.06 -4.81 -3.84
CA ARG A 67 13.85 -6.20 -3.45
C ARG A 67 12.36 -6.47 -3.16
N LEU A 68 11.74 -5.65 -2.30
CA LEU A 68 10.33 -5.77 -1.91
C LEU A 68 9.34 -5.53 -3.05
N LEU A 69 9.75 -4.84 -4.12
CA LEU A 69 8.91 -4.64 -5.30
C LEU A 69 8.81 -5.89 -6.17
N TRP A 70 9.87 -6.71 -6.21
CA TRP A 70 9.96 -7.89 -7.07
C TRP A 70 9.57 -9.20 -6.38
N GLU A 71 9.53 -9.22 -5.05
CA GLU A 71 9.04 -10.34 -4.23
C GLU A 71 7.52 -10.22 -3.92
#